data_AF-A0A806C6I3-F1
#
_entry.id   AF-A0A806C6I3-F1
#
_cell.length_a   1.000
_cell.length_b   1.000
_cell.length_c   1.000
_cell.angle_alpha   90.00
_cell.angle_beta   90.00
_cell.angle_gamma   90.00
#
_symmetry.space_group_name_H-M   'P 1'
#
loop_
_entity.id
_entity.type
_entity.pdbx_description
1 polymer ?
#
loop_
_entity_poly.entity_id
_entity_poly.type
_entity_poly.pdbx_seq_one_letter_code
_entity_poly.pdbx_strand_id
1 'polypeptide(L)'
;MIIPNSSTIQKTPVPKQLTGIPYDYEYNGTPSGITLYPYEYKNRGIYIDMEYSGDPTLIFCKYNDDDPIYLDIQIHSEHHRSDYMPKIIYLKYSDESEKTILYEHTGSKGSSTIFPLLQGWYVQKRRNRSGGPIPQLLKL
;
A
#
# COMPACT_ATOMS: atom_id res chain seq x y z
N MET A 1 -39.04 22.10 32.23
CA MET A 1 -38.35 21.78 30.96
C MET A 1 -36.86 21.96 31.21
N ILE A 2 -36.09 20.88 31.24
CA ILE A 2 -34.63 20.95 31.43
C ILE A 2 -34.03 20.98 30.03
N ILE A 3 -33.41 22.10 29.66
CA ILE A 3 -32.69 22.23 28.40
C ILE A 3 -31.26 21.73 28.67
N PRO A 4 -30.81 20.62 28.06
CA PRO A 4 -29.45 20.15 28.27
C PRO A 4 -28.46 21.19 27.75
N ASN A 5 -27.47 21.52 28.59
CA ASN A 5 -26.40 22.46 28.31
C ASN A 5 -25.71 22.09 26.99
N SER A 6 -25.72 22.96 25.99
CA SER A 6 -25.21 22.69 24.64
C SER A 6 -23.68 22.76 24.52
N SER A 7 -22.95 22.73 25.64
CA SER A 7 -21.50 22.97 25.72
C SER A 7 -20.62 21.76 25.37
N THR A 8 -21.21 20.61 25.00
CA THR A 8 -20.45 19.37 24.71
C THR A 8 -20.94 18.64 23.47
N ILE A 9 -21.36 19.36 22.42
CA ILE A 9 -21.55 18.74 21.11
C ILE A 9 -20.17 18.32 20.59
N GLN A 10 -19.79 17.06 20.78
CA GLN A 10 -18.63 16.48 20.13
C GLN A 10 -18.91 16.48 18.63
N LYS A 11 -18.21 17.35 17.89
CA LYS A 11 -18.24 17.31 16.44
C LYS A 11 -17.66 15.97 15.99
N THR A 12 -18.38 15.26 15.12
CA THR A 12 -17.83 14.10 14.44
C THR A 12 -16.53 14.53 13.74
N PRO A 13 -15.39 13.90 14.02
CA PRO A 13 -14.15 14.21 13.33
C PRO A 13 -14.33 14.04 11.83
N VAL A 14 -13.71 14.92 11.04
CA VAL A 14 -13.73 14.79 9.58
C VAL A 14 -13.02 13.46 9.23
N PRO A 15 -13.64 12.58 8.43
CA PRO A 15 -12.99 11.36 7.96
C PRO A 15 -11.66 11.68 7.25
N LYS A 16 -10.60 10.93 7.60
CA LYS A 16 -9.22 11.20 7.15
C LYS A 16 -9.10 11.27 5.62
N GLN A 17 -9.86 10.46 4.90
CA GLN A 17 -9.83 10.44 3.43
C GLN A 17 -10.31 11.76 2.78
N LEU A 18 -11.08 12.58 3.51
CA LEU A 18 -11.54 13.88 3.03
C LEU A 18 -10.53 15.02 3.27
N THR A 19 -9.46 14.76 4.03
CA THR A 19 -8.45 15.79 4.35
C THR A 19 -7.32 15.85 3.33
N GLY A 20 -7.34 15.02 2.27
CA GLY A 20 -6.29 14.97 1.27
C GLY A 20 -5.03 14.27 1.80
N ILE A 21 -3.85 14.83 1.55
CA ILE A 21 -2.57 14.28 2.01
C ILE A 21 -2.49 14.35 3.56
N PRO A 22 -2.05 13.29 4.26
CA PRO A 22 -1.83 13.33 5.71
C PRO A 22 -0.85 14.44 6.12
N TYR A 23 -1.05 15.03 7.30
CA TYR A 23 -0.19 16.10 7.82
C TYR A 23 1.24 15.61 8.13
N ASP A 24 1.38 14.31 8.44
CA ASP A 24 2.63 13.60 8.74
C ASP A 24 3.24 12.96 7.50
N TYR A 25 2.86 13.41 6.29
CA TYR A 25 3.39 12.87 5.05
C TYR A 25 4.85 13.27 4.81
N GLU A 26 5.67 12.29 4.43
CA GLU A 26 7.08 12.49 4.07
C GLU A 26 7.46 11.67 2.84
N TYR A 27 8.42 12.14 2.04
CA TYR A 27 9.00 11.34 0.96
C TYR A 27 10.22 10.57 1.46
N ASN A 28 10.19 9.24 1.37
CA ASN A 28 11.22 8.33 1.87
C ASN A 28 12.16 7.80 0.79
N GLY A 29 11.92 8.09 -0.49
CA GLY A 29 12.75 7.59 -1.57
C GLY A 29 12.63 6.08 -1.76
N THR A 30 13.75 5.42 -2.00
CA THR A 30 13.82 3.99 -2.35
C THR A 30 14.11 3.15 -1.11
N PRO A 31 13.19 2.26 -0.68
CA PRO A 31 13.47 1.30 0.38
C PRO A 31 14.58 0.31 -0.03
N SER A 32 15.37 -0.15 0.94
CA SER A 32 16.52 -1.02 0.67
C SER A 32 16.21 -2.53 0.61
N GLY A 33 14.96 -2.94 0.82
CA GLY A 33 14.56 -4.34 0.95
C GLY A 33 13.33 -4.74 0.14
N ILE A 34 13.14 -6.05 -0.06
CA ILE A 34 11.99 -6.62 -0.77
C ILE A 34 10.79 -6.91 0.16
N THR A 35 10.93 -6.73 1.47
CA THR A 35 9.83 -6.85 2.43
C THR A 35 9.65 -5.50 3.06
N LEU A 36 8.52 -4.85 2.76
CA LEU A 36 8.24 -3.49 3.18
C LEU A 36 7.18 -3.53 4.28
N TYR A 37 7.54 -3.02 5.44
CA TYR A 37 6.64 -2.92 6.58
C TYR A 37 5.89 -1.58 6.58
N PRO A 38 4.75 -1.48 7.28
CA PRO A 38 3.91 -0.29 7.25
C PRO A 38 4.65 1.02 7.55
N TYR A 39 5.65 1.00 8.44
CA TYR A 39 6.40 2.21 8.78
C TYR A 39 7.23 2.78 7.60
N GLU A 40 7.51 1.98 6.58
CA GLU A 40 8.28 2.38 5.40
C GLU A 40 7.41 3.08 4.35
N TYR A 41 6.12 2.73 4.25
CA TYR A 41 5.25 3.19 3.16
C TYR A 41 3.97 3.91 3.61
N LYS A 42 3.53 3.76 4.87
CA LYS A 42 2.32 4.41 5.37
C LYS A 42 2.56 5.91 5.50
N ASN A 43 1.65 6.70 4.92
CA ASN A 43 1.76 8.16 4.88
C ASN A 43 3.09 8.62 4.26
N ARG A 44 3.74 7.78 3.44
CA ARG A 44 5.05 8.09 2.88
C ARG A 44 5.06 7.87 1.37
N GLY A 45 5.71 8.78 0.66
CA GLY A 45 6.02 8.60 -0.75
C GLY A 45 7.24 7.70 -0.90
N ILE A 46 7.09 6.56 -1.58
CA ILE A 46 8.18 5.64 -1.84
C ILE A 46 8.32 5.30 -3.33
N TYR A 47 9.54 4.98 -3.72
CA TYR A 47 9.90 4.50 -5.04
C TYR A 47 10.35 3.05 -4.94
N ILE A 48 9.61 2.13 -5.53
CA ILE A 48 9.99 0.72 -5.59
C ILE A 48 10.69 0.48 -6.92
N ASP A 49 12.00 0.32 -6.84
CA ASP A 49 12.83 -0.12 -7.97
C ASP A 49 12.78 -1.65 -8.06
N MET A 50 12.22 -2.17 -9.14
CA MET A 50 12.13 -3.60 -9.43
C MET A 50 13.14 -4.06 -10.49
N GLU A 51 14.15 -3.27 -10.85
CA GLU A 51 15.15 -3.62 -11.88
C GLU A 51 15.92 -4.89 -11.50
N TYR A 52 16.65 -4.86 -10.37
CA TYR A 52 17.46 -5.97 -9.86
C TYR A 52 16.97 -6.54 -8.52
N SER A 53 15.98 -5.91 -7.90
CA SER A 53 15.42 -6.38 -6.65
C SER A 53 14.48 -7.56 -6.91
N GLY A 54 14.46 -8.53 -6.00
CA GLY A 54 13.43 -9.60 -6.04
C GLY A 54 12.03 -9.02 -5.85
N ASP A 55 11.00 -9.85 -6.02
CA ASP A 55 9.60 -9.42 -5.94
C ASP A 55 9.24 -8.78 -4.59
N PRO A 56 8.95 -7.46 -4.54
CA PRO A 56 8.62 -6.77 -3.31
C PRO A 56 7.32 -7.28 -2.69
N THR A 57 7.25 -7.28 -1.36
CA THR A 57 6.07 -7.67 -0.58
C THR A 57 5.74 -6.59 0.43
N LEU A 58 4.56 -5.97 0.28
CA LEU A 58 4.01 -5.04 1.27
C LEU A 58 3.35 -5.86 2.41
N ILE A 59 3.83 -5.64 3.63
CA ILE A 59 3.33 -6.29 4.84
C ILE A 59 2.26 -5.44 5.47
N PHE A 60 1.08 -6.02 5.63
CA PHE A 60 -0.06 -5.42 6.30
C PHE A 60 -0.37 -6.10 7.63
N CYS A 61 -1.11 -5.44 8.51
CA CYS A 61 -1.54 -5.99 9.78
C CYS A 61 -3.06 -6.16 9.82
N LYS A 62 -3.54 -7.36 10.18
CA LYS A 62 -4.97 -7.69 10.27
C LYS A 62 -5.77 -6.79 11.23
N TYR A 63 -5.13 -6.23 12.26
CA TYR A 63 -5.78 -5.33 13.20
C TYR A 63 -6.04 -3.93 12.64
N ASN A 64 -5.47 -3.60 11.48
CA ASN A 64 -5.77 -2.37 10.75
C ASN A 64 -6.78 -2.60 9.61
N ASP A 65 -7.48 -3.74 9.60
CA ASP A 65 -8.54 -3.96 8.62
C ASP A 65 -9.57 -2.83 8.78
N ASP A 66 -10.10 -2.35 7.65
CA ASP A 66 -11.05 -1.23 7.60
C ASP A 66 -10.49 0.17 7.93
N ASP A 67 -9.26 0.28 8.45
CA ASP A 67 -8.61 1.56 8.70
C ASP A 67 -8.15 2.22 7.38
N PRO A 68 -8.48 3.51 7.15
CA PRO A 68 -7.91 4.27 6.05
C PRO A 68 -6.38 4.38 6.16
N ILE A 69 -5.71 4.10 5.05
CA ILE A 69 -4.26 4.23 4.89
C ILE A 69 -3.96 5.09 3.66
N TYR A 70 -3.09 6.09 3.81
CA TYR A 70 -2.58 6.85 2.68
C TYR A 70 -1.35 6.15 2.11
N LEU A 71 -1.38 5.89 0.81
CA LEU A 71 -0.33 5.22 0.05
C LEU A 71 0.08 6.09 -1.13
N ASP A 72 1.38 6.26 -1.30
CA ASP A 72 1.99 6.95 -2.43
C ASP A 72 3.21 6.14 -2.88
N ILE A 73 2.97 5.23 -3.82
CA ILE A 73 3.95 4.24 -4.27
C ILE A 73 4.13 4.40 -5.77
N GLN A 74 5.29 4.92 -6.15
CA GLN A 74 5.76 4.89 -7.53
C GLN A 74 6.59 3.64 -7.73
N ILE A 75 6.50 3.04 -8.91
CA ILE A 75 7.28 1.87 -9.25
C ILE A 75 8.07 2.10 -10.51
N HIS A 76 9.26 1.50 -10.55
CA HIS A 76 10.10 1.40 -11.74
C HIS A 76 10.30 -0.06 -12.07
N SER A 77 10.00 -0.39 -13.33
CA SER A 77 10.02 -1.75 -13.83
C SER A 77 10.83 -1.81 -15.11
N GLU A 78 12.02 -2.40 -15.03
CA GLU A 78 12.93 -2.54 -16.17
C GLU A 78 13.23 -3.99 -16.52
N HIS A 79 12.83 -4.40 -17.71
CA HIS A 79 13.03 -5.76 -18.22
C HIS A 79 14.31 -5.82 -19.06
N HIS A 80 15.42 -6.27 -18.46
CA HIS A 80 16.67 -6.44 -19.20
C HIS A 80 16.57 -7.52 -20.28
N ARG A 81 17.48 -7.47 -21.26
CA ARG A 81 17.48 -8.43 -22.38
C ARG A 81 17.65 -9.89 -21.96
N SER A 82 18.25 -10.12 -20.79
CA SER A 82 18.51 -11.44 -20.19
C SER A 82 17.35 -11.95 -19.34
N ASP A 83 16.50 -11.06 -18.81
CA ASP A 83 15.45 -11.43 -17.87
C ASP A 83 14.09 -11.52 -18.57
N TYR A 84 13.46 -12.68 -18.41
CA TYR A 84 12.12 -12.96 -18.94
C TYR A 84 11.08 -13.07 -17.82
N MET A 85 11.49 -12.86 -16.57
CA MET A 85 10.63 -13.08 -15.43
C MET A 85 9.71 -11.87 -15.24
N PRO A 86 8.40 -12.09 -15.04
CA PRO A 86 7.49 -11.02 -14.65
C PRO A 86 7.96 -10.42 -13.33
N LYS A 87 7.77 -9.11 -13.18
CA LYS A 87 8.09 -8.39 -11.94
C LYS A 87 6.82 -8.23 -11.14
N ILE A 88 6.80 -8.75 -9.92
CA ILE A 88 5.58 -8.89 -9.15
C ILE A 88 5.73 -8.15 -7.83
N ILE A 89 4.68 -7.40 -7.46
CA ILE A 89 4.53 -6.87 -6.10
C ILE A 89 3.43 -7.66 -5.41
N TYR A 90 3.74 -8.13 -4.20
CA TYR A 90 2.83 -8.89 -3.37
C TYR A 90 2.29 -8.07 -2.20
N LEU A 91 1.13 -8.48 -1.71
CA LEU A 91 0.61 -8.11 -0.40
C LEU A 91 0.54 -9.33 0.50
N LYS A 92 0.81 -9.14 1.78
CA LYS A 92 0.79 -10.21 2.78
C LYS A 92 0.42 -9.68 4.16
N TYR A 93 -0.32 -10.44 4.96
CA TYR A 93 -0.47 -10.12 6.39
C TYR A 93 0.76 -10.58 7.17
N SER A 94 1.18 -9.79 8.16
CA SER A 94 2.40 -10.01 8.94
C SER A 94 2.49 -11.37 9.62
N ASP A 95 1.34 -11.93 10.02
CA ASP A 95 1.20 -13.18 10.77
C ASP A 95 0.66 -14.33 9.92
N GLU A 96 0.58 -14.16 8.60
CA GLU A 96 0.10 -15.18 7.67
C GLU A 96 1.23 -15.76 6.81
N SER A 97 1.01 -16.92 6.20
CA SER A 97 1.92 -17.47 5.18
C SER A 97 1.54 -17.04 3.77
N GLU A 98 0.23 -16.90 3.52
CA GLU A 98 -0.33 -16.62 2.20
C GLU A 98 -0.09 -15.17 1.75
N LYS A 99 0.10 -15.00 0.44
CA LYS A 99 0.24 -13.70 -0.22
C LYS A 99 -0.66 -13.58 -1.43
N THR A 100 -0.96 -12.36 -1.82
CA THR A 100 -1.67 -12.05 -3.06
C THR A 100 -0.87 -11.12 -3.94
N ILE A 101 -1.09 -11.19 -5.24
CA ILE A 101 -0.49 -10.26 -6.20
C ILE A 101 -1.22 -8.92 -6.05
N LEU A 102 -0.48 -7.86 -5.81
CA LEU A 102 -0.93 -6.47 -5.98
C LEU A 102 -0.86 -6.08 -7.45
N TYR A 103 0.30 -6.38 -8.05
CA TYR A 103 0.64 -5.94 -9.39
C TYR A 103 1.64 -6.89 -10.03
N GLU A 104 1.50 -7.07 -11.34
CA GLU A 104 2.41 -7.85 -12.18
C GLU A 104 2.71 -7.02 -13.43
N HIS A 105 3.99 -6.81 -13.73
CA HIS A 105 4.43 -6.20 -14.96
C HIS A 105 5.19 -7.21 -15.81
N THR A 106 4.68 -7.39 -17.03
CA THR A 106 5.35 -8.13 -18.09
C THR A 106 5.67 -7.16 -19.21
N GLY A 107 6.96 -7.03 -19.54
CA GLY A 107 7.44 -6.10 -20.55
C GLY A 107 8.27 -6.78 -21.62
N SER A 108 8.52 -6.07 -22.72
CA SER A 108 9.45 -6.51 -23.75
C SER A 108 10.90 -6.28 -23.32
N LYS A 109 11.85 -6.96 -23.96
CA LYS A 109 13.28 -6.81 -23.66
C LYS A 109 13.75 -5.39 -23.90
N GLY A 110 14.39 -4.81 -22.89
CA GLY A 110 14.86 -3.42 -22.87
C GLY A 110 13.76 -2.39 -22.62
N SER A 111 12.56 -2.82 -22.19
CA SER A 111 11.52 -1.90 -21.75
C SER A 111 11.77 -1.45 -20.32
N SER A 112 11.57 -0.15 -20.08
CA SER A 112 11.70 0.49 -18.77
C SER A 112 10.51 1.42 -18.60
N THR A 113 9.76 1.22 -17.51
CA THR A 113 8.53 1.98 -17.23
C THR A 113 8.56 2.49 -15.80
N ILE A 114 8.22 3.77 -15.61
CA ILE A 114 8.02 4.38 -14.31
C ILE A 114 6.59 4.91 -14.24
N PHE A 115 5.83 4.54 -13.21
CA PHE A 115 4.45 5.01 -13.04
C PHE A 115 3.96 4.92 -11.58
N PRO A 116 2.95 5.72 -11.20
CA PRO A 116 2.34 5.62 -9.87
C PRO A 116 1.45 4.37 -9.79
N LEU A 117 1.79 3.41 -8.93
CA LEU A 117 0.99 2.21 -8.73
C LEU A 117 -0.16 2.44 -7.76
N LEU A 118 0.14 3.07 -6.62
CA LEU A 118 -0.85 3.44 -5.61
C LEU A 118 -0.70 4.92 -5.29
N GLN A 119 -1.81 5.66 -5.30
CA GLN A 119 -1.81 7.07 -4.97
C GLN A 119 -3.14 7.47 -4.31
N GLY A 120 -3.06 7.90 -3.06
CA GLY A 120 -4.19 8.40 -2.27
C GLY A 120 -4.60 7.47 -1.13
N TRP A 121 -5.87 7.56 -0.75
CA TRP A 121 -6.44 6.78 0.34
C TRP A 121 -6.93 5.42 -0.11
N TYR A 122 -6.60 4.41 0.69
CA TYR A 122 -7.05 3.05 0.51
C TYR A 122 -7.57 2.52 1.85
N VAL A 123 -8.31 1.44 1.76
CA VAL A 123 -8.65 0.59 2.89
C VAL A 123 -8.22 -0.83 2.56
N GLN A 124 -7.66 -1.52 3.54
CA GLN A 124 -7.42 -2.95 3.39
C GLN A 124 -8.65 -3.75 3.84
N LYS A 125 -8.97 -4.79 3.08
CA LYS A 125 -9.99 -5.77 3.38
C LYS A 125 -9.39 -7.16 3.37
N ARG A 126 -10.06 -8.09 4.03
CA ARG A 126 -9.66 -9.48 4.09
C ARG A 126 -10.37 -10.31 3.03
N ARG A 127 -9.57 -11.08 2.28
CA ARG A 127 -10.05 -12.14 1.39
C ARG A 127 -9.43 -13.46 1.83
N ASN A 128 -10.14 -14.58 1.69
CA ASN A 128 -9.56 -15.90 1.95
C ASN A 128 -8.96 -16.49 0.67
N ARG A 129 -7.76 -17.06 0.77
CA ARG A 129 -7.07 -17.81 -0.28
C ARG A 129 -6.41 -19.03 0.35
N SER A 130 -6.65 -20.22 -0.21
CA SER A 130 -6.06 -21.47 0.27
C SER A 130 -6.24 -21.75 1.78
N GLY A 131 -7.33 -21.25 2.38
CA GLY A 131 -7.61 -21.40 3.80
C GLY A 131 -7.00 -20.34 4.72
N GLY A 132 -6.14 -19.44 4.19
CA GLY A 132 -5.56 -18.32 4.94
C GLY A 132 -6.11 -16.96 4.48
N PRO A 133 -6.16 -15.95 5.36
CA PRO A 133 -6.51 -14.60 4.97
C PRO A 133 -5.35 -13.92 4.23
N ILE A 134 -5.71 -13.17 3.19
CA ILE A 134 -4.82 -12.30 2.42
C ILE A 134 -5.40 -10.87 2.39
N PRO A 135 -4.54 -9.84 2.40
CA PRO A 135 -4.99 -8.46 2.29
C PRO A 135 -5.41 -8.14 0.85
N GLN A 136 -6.44 -7.32 0.71
CA GLN A 136 -6.89 -6.75 -0.55
C GLN A 136 -7.10 -5.24 -0.37
N LEU A 137 -6.45 -4.43 -1.19
CA LEU A 137 -6.60 -2.98 -1.15
C LEU A 137 -7.80 -2.54 -1.98
N LEU A 138 -8.63 -1.68 -1.38
CA LEU A 138 -9.71 -0.97 -2.06
C LEU A 138 -9.42 0.53 -1.99
N LYS A 139 -9.57 1.23 -3.11
CA LYS A 139 -9.41 2.69 -3.16
C LYS A 139 -10.64 3.37 -2.52
N LEU A 140 -10.39 4.43 -1.76
CA LEU A 140 -11.43 5.26 -1.12
C LEU A 140 -11.70 6.54 -1.90
#